data_AF-A0A6A6NZL0-F1
#
_entry.id   AF-A0A6A6NZL0-F1
#
_cell.length_a   1.000
_cell.length_b   1.000
_cell.length_c   1.000
_cell.angle_alpha   90.00
_cell.angle_beta   90.00
_cell.angle_gamma   90.00
#
_symmetry.space_group_name_H-M   'P 1'
#
loop_
_entity.id
_entity.type
_entity.pdbx_description
1 polymer ?
#
loop_
_entity_poly.entity_id
_entity_poly.type
_entity_poly.pdbx_seq_one_letter_code
_entity_poly.pdbx_strand_id
1 'polypeptide(L)'
;KVPTYEYYGFALYLASTGAFGMYLLWAYLPSPFLLQLGITYYPNRWWALAVPAWLVVLVVYIYVALAAYNTRHLTLALASCETLVDEAGVVAGVE
;
A
#
# COMPACT_ATOMS: atom_id res chain seq x y z
N LYS A 1 -31.00 6.80 7.54
CA LYS A 1 -29.97 5.84 8.02
C LYS A 1 -28.63 6.52 7.77
N VAL A 2 -27.93 6.97 8.81
CA VAL A 2 -26.67 7.71 8.67
C VAL A 2 -25.63 6.78 8.00
N PRO A 3 -24.80 7.27 7.06
CA PRO A 3 -23.81 6.42 6.41
C PRO A 3 -22.83 5.88 7.46
N THR A 4 -22.88 4.58 7.69
CA THR A 4 -22.10 3.87 8.71
C THR A 4 -20.57 3.91 8.45
N TYR A 5 -20.11 4.50 7.35
CA TYR A 5 -18.71 4.45 6.92
C TYR A 5 -17.86 5.67 7.37
N GLU A 6 -18.50 6.78 7.73
CA GLU A 6 -17.80 8.03 8.03
C GLU A 6 -16.97 7.97 9.33
N TYR A 7 -17.48 7.27 10.35
CA TYR A 7 -16.79 7.16 11.62
C TYR A 7 -15.56 6.24 11.56
N TYR A 8 -15.54 5.25 10.67
CA TYR A 8 -14.36 4.39 10.49
C TYR A 8 -13.19 5.17 9.92
N GLY A 9 -13.44 6.04 8.93
CA GLY A 9 -12.41 6.91 8.37
C GLY A 9 -11.87 7.87 9.42
N PHE A 10 -12.74 8.48 10.23
CA PHE A 10 -12.33 9.36 11.32
C PHE A 10 -11.52 8.62 12.41
N ALA A 11 -11.99 7.45 12.85
CA ALA A 11 -11.29 6.65 13.85
C ALA A 11 -9.92 6.19 13.34
N LEU A 12 -9.85 5.73 12.08
CA LEU A 12 -8.59 5.33 11.45
C LEU A 12 -7.63 6.51 11.30
N TYR A 13 -8.12 7.69 10.91
CA TYR A 13 -7.31 8.90 10.82
C TYR A 13 -6.71 9.28 12.18
N LEU A 14 -7.53 9.29 13.24
CA LEU A 14 -7.06 9.65 14.58
C LEU A 14 -6.05 8.62 15.10
N ALA A 15 -6.35 7.34 14.95
CA ALA A 15 -5.47 6.25 15.37
C ALA A 15 -4.15 6.23 14.58
N SER A 16 -4.19 6.39 13.26
CA SER A 16 -3.00 6.41 12.41
C SER A 16 -2.13 7.64 12.66
N THR A 17 -2.73 8.81 12.84
CA THR A 17 -1.99 10.04 13.19
C THR A 17 -1.33 9.91 14.56
N GLY A 18 -2.04 9.37 15.56
CA GLY A 18 -1.49 9.11 16.87
C GLY A 18 -0.35 8.09 16.84
N ALA A 19 -0.53 6.97 16.14
CA ALA A 19 0.49 5.95 15.97
C ALA A 19 1.73 6.50 15.24
N PHE A 20 1.53 7.31 14.20
CA PHE A 20 2.62 7.97 13.48
C PHE A 20 3.37 8.98 14.37
N GLY A 21 2.64 9.77 15.17
CA GLY A 21 3.25 10.67 16.16
C GLY A 21 4.11 9.92 17.19
N MET A 22 3.59 8.81 17.74
CA MET A 22 4.36 7.95 18.65
C MET A 22 5.59 7.35 17.98
N TYR A 23 5.47 6.91 16.71
CA TYR A 23 6.60 6.41 15.94
C TYR A 23 7.70 7.47 15.75
N LEU A 24 7.34 8.70 15.38
CA LEU A 24 8.29 9.80 15.26
C LEU A 24 8.95 10.13 16.60
N LEU A 25 8.17 10.22 17.67
CA LEU A 25 8.71 10.45 19.01
C LEU A 25 9.73 9.39 19.37
N TRP A 26 9.41 8.10 19.19
CA TRP A 26 10.34 7.00 19.44
C TRP A 26 11.59 7.07 18.54
N ALA A 27 11.44 7.39 17.25
CA ALA A 27 12.54 7.45 16.30
C ALA A 27 13.54 8.58 16.60
N TYR A 28 13.04 9.77 16.96
CA TYR A 28 13.84 10.98 17.11
C TYR A 28 14.23 11.34 18.56
N LEU A 29 13.54 10.83 19.59
CA LEU A 29 13.90 11.16 20.98
C LEU A 29 15.28 10.57 21.35
N PRO A 30 16.11 11.30 22.12
CA PRO A 30 17.34 10.76 22.68
C PRO A 30 17.05 9.69 23.75
N SER A 31 17.93 8.70 23.87
CA SER A 31 17.76 7.58 24.83
C SER A 31 17.55 8.02 26.29
N PRO A 32 18.20 9.08 26.81
CA PRO A 32 17.95 9.55 28.18
C PRO A 32 16.49 9.98 28.43
N PHE A 33 15.84 10.59 27.43
CA PHE A 33 14.43 11.00 27.55
C PHE A 33 13.50 9.80 27.56
N LEU A 34 13.77 8.78 26.74
CA LEU A 34 13.00 7.53 26.75
C LEU A 34 13.12 6.80 28.09
N LEU A 35 14.32 6.80 28.67
CA LEU A 35 14.56 6.20 29.99
C LEU A 35 13.82 6.93 31.11
N GLN A 36 13.77 8.28 31.07
CA GLN A 36 12.99 9.09 32.01
C GLN A 36 11.48 8.84 31.88
N LEU A 37 11.00 8.52 30.68
CA LEU A 37 9.62 8.12 30.41
C LEU A 37 9.32 6.68 30.88
N GLY A 38 10.32 5.96 31.39
CA GLY A 38 10.19 4.56 31.83
C GLY A 38 10.31 3.53 30.70
N ILE A 39 10.67 3.94 29.49
CA ILE A 39 10.80 3.05 28.32
C ILE A 39 12.23 2.51 28.26
N THR A 40 12.45 1.34 28.84
CA THR A 40 13.75 0.66 28.88
C THR A 40 13.95 -0.35 27.74
N TYR A 41 12.86 -0.89 27.20
CA TYR A 41 12.89 -1.91 26.14
C TYR A 41 12.15 -1.42 24.89
N TYR A 42 12.90 -1.27 23.79
CA TYR A 42 12.38 -0.90 22.48
C TYR A 42 13.27 -1.50 21.38
N PRO A 43 12.74 -1.72 20.16
CA PRO A 43 13.51 -2.33 19.07
C PRO A 43 14.71 -1.47 18.64
N ASN A 44 15.66 -2.07 17.92
CA ASN A 44 16.81 -1.33 17.40
C ASN A 44 16.34 -0.12 16.55
N ARG A 45 16.96 1.06 16.75
CA ARG A 45 16.67 2.30 16.02
C ARG A 45 16.81 2.17 14.50
N TRP A 46 17.53 1.16 14.00
CA TRP A 46 17.56 0.85 12.56
C TRP A 46 16.16 0.65 11.95
N TRP A 47 15.18 0.17 12.73
CA TRP A 47 13.80 0.06 12.29
C TRP A 47 13.14 1.41 11.94
N ALA A 48 13.65 2.52 12.47
CA ALA A 48 13.21 3.86 12.07
C ALA A 48 13.51 4.16 10.58
N LEU A 49 14.54 3.52 10.01
CA LEU A 49 14.87 3.62 8.60
C LEU A 49 14.26 2.47 7.78
N ALA A 50 14.25 1.27 8.33
CA ALA A 50 13.77 0.09 7.61
C ALA A 50 12.29 0.20 7.27
N VAL A 51 11.42 0.60 8.22
CA VAL A 51 9.97 0.72 8.00
C VAL A 51 9.62 1.62 6.81
N PRO A 52 10.07 2.89 6.72
CA PRO A 52 9.75 3.73 5.59
C PRO A 52 10.37 3.23 4.27
N ALA A 53 11.59 2.67 4.30
CA ALA A 53 12.20 2.10 3.09
C ALA A 53 11.38 0.92 2.55
N TRP A 54 10.95 0.00 3.40
CA TRP A 54 10.12 -1.14 3.02
C TRP A 54 8.72 -0.72 2.55
N LEU A 55 8.15 0.35 3.12
CA LEU A 55 6.88 0.90 2.63
C LEU A 55 7.00 1.42 1.19
N VAL A 56 8.07 2.15 0.86
CA VAL A 56 8.31 2.62 -0.51
C VAL A 56 8.48 1.44 -1.48
N VAL A 57 9.29 0.45 -1.10
CA VAL A 57 9.48 -0.77 -1.90
C VAL A 57 8.18 -1.54 -2.08
N LEU A 58 7.34 -1.64 -1.04
CA LEU A 58 6.04 -2.29 -1.10
C LEU A 58 5.11 -1.60 -2.10
N VAL A 59 5.08 -0.26 -2.12
CA VAL A 59 4.27 0.50 -3.09
C VAL A 59 4.74 0.20 -4.51
N VAL A 60 6.04 0.25 -4.77
CA VAL A 60 6.60 -0.09 -6.10
C VAL A 60 6.27 -1.53 -6.48
N TYR A 61 6.40 -2.46 -5.55
CA TYR A 61 6.05 -3.86 -5.76
C TYR A 61 4.58 -4.04 -6.13
N ILE A 62 3.66 -3.34 -5.46
CA ILE A 62 2.22 -3.38 -5.78
C ILE A 62 1.99 -2.94 -7.23
N TYR A 63 2.63 -1.86 -7.69
CA TYR A 63 2.50 -1.40 -9.07
C TYR A 63 2.99 -2.44 -10.08
N VAL A 64 4.17 -3.02 -9.85
CA VAL A 64 4.74 -4.04 -10.73
C VAL A 64 3.88 -5.30 -10.75
N ALA A 65 3.45 -5.77 -9.57
CA ALA A 65 2.60 -6.95 -9.44
C ALA A 65 1.25 -6.76 -10.13
N LEU A 66 0.61 -5.59 -9.96
CA LEU A 66 -0.65 -5.28 -10.61
C LEU A 66 -0.50 -5.15 -12.13
N ALA A 67 0.57 -4.51 -12.61
CA ALA A 67 0.86 -4.42 -14.04
C ALA A 67 1.05 -5.82 -14.67
N ALA A 68 1.78 -6.70 -13.99
CA ALA A 68 1.98 -8.08 -14.43
C ALA A 68 0.67 -8.88 -14.41
N TYR A 69 -0.15 -8.73 -13.35
CA TYR A 69 -1.44 -9.40 -13.26
C TYR A 69 -2.39 -8.94 -14.35
N ASN A 70 -2.48 -7.63 -14.59
CA ASN A 70 -3.33 -7.07 -15.62
C ASN A 70 -2.92 -7.59 -17.00
N THR A 71 -1.64 -7.48 -17.36
CA THR A 71 -1.16 -7.89 -18.70
C THR A 71 -1.27 -9.40 -18.95
N ARG A 72 -1.17 -10.24 -17.91
CA ARG A 72 -1.19 -11.70 -18.07
C ARG A 72 -2.56 -12.34 -17.93
N HIS A 73 -3.43 -11.78 -17.07
CA HIS A 73 -4.68 -12.44 -16.70
C HIS A 73 -5.93 -11.65 -17.11
N LEU A 74 -5.90 -10.33 -17.04
CA LEU A 74 -7.09 -9.51 -17.31
C LEU A 74 -7.12 -8.94 -18.73
N THR A 75 -5.96 -8.72 -19.33
CA THR A 75 -5.85 -8.16 -20.68
C THR A 75 -5.69 -9.30 -21.69
N LEU A 76 -6.44 -9.22 -22.79
CA LEU A 76 -6.28 -10.11 -23.93
C LEU A 76 -4.86 -10.03 -24.50
N ALA A 77 -4.40 -11.12 -25.11
CA ALA A 77 -3.10 -11.14 -25.77
C ALA A 77 -3.06 -10.07 -26.88
N LEU A 78 -1.93 -9.36 -27.00
CA LEU A 78 -1.76 -8.27 -27.97
C LEU A 78 -2.03 -8.67 -29.43
N ALA A 79 -1.85 -9.95 -29.76
CA ALA A 79 -2.10 -10.48 -31.09
C ALA A 79 -3.53 -11.01 -31.30
N SER A 80 -4.39 -10.98 -30.27
CA SER A 80 -5.78 -11.43 -30.42
C SER A 80 -6.57 -10.42 -31.25
N CYS A 81 -7.27 -10.89 -32.29
CA CYS A 81 -8.19 -10.09 -33.07
C CYS A 81 -9.37 -9.54 -32.22
N GLU A 82 -9.63 -10.14 -31.07
CA GLU A 82 -10.61 -9.67 -30.08
C GLU A 82 -10.21 -8.31 -29.47
N THR A 83 -8.96 -7.87 -29.64
CA THR A 83 -8.56 -6.49 -29.27
C THR A 83 -9.07 -5.44 -30.25
N LEU A 84 -9.48 -5.82 -31.46
CA LEU A 84 -9.98 -4.91 -32.50
C LEU A 84 -11.50 -4.84 -32.53
N VAL A 85 -12.19 -5.81 -31.92
CA VAL A 85 -13.62 -6.03 -32.08
C VAL A 85 -14.28 -6.27 -30.73
N ASP A 86 -15.46 -5.70 -30.55
CA ASP A 86 -16.27 -5.84 -29.32
C ASP A 86 -17.10 -7.15 -29.33
N GLU A 87 -17.75 -7.48 -28.21
CA GLU A 87 -18.44 -8.77 -27.99
C GLU A 87 -19.47 -9.13 -29.08
N ALA A 88 -20.09 -8.13 -29.73
CA ALA A 88 -21.08 -8.34 -30.79
C ALA A 88 -20.50 -8.43 -32.22
N GLY A 89 -19.21 -8.18 -32.41
CA GLY A 89 -18.59 -8.15 -33.74
C GLY A 89 -17.97 -9.49 -34.14
N VAL A 90 -18.24 -9.92 -35.37
CA VAL A 90 -17.68 -11.17 -35.94
C VAL A 90 -16.62 -10.80 -36.97
N VAL A 91 -15.38 -11.26 -36.76
CA VAL A 91 -14.32 -11.17 -37.77
C VAL A 91 -14.38 -12.43 -38.62
N ALA A 92 -14.62 -12.28 -39.93
CA ALA A 92 -14.53 -13.40 -40.87
C ALA A 92 -13.06 -13.83 -40.99
N GLY A 93 -12.71 -14.98 -40.40
CA GLY A 93 -11.41 -15.59 -40.61
C GLY A 93 -11.29 -16.08 -42.04
N VAL A 94 -10.22 -15.68 -42.74
CA VAL A 94 -9.79 -16.36 -43.96
C VAL A 94 -8.89 -17.50 -43.51
N GLU A 95 -9.49 -18.67 -43.28
CA GLU A 95 -8.76 -19.96 -43.33
C GLU A 95 -8.84 -20.52 -44.75
#